data_AF-A0A095AM99-F1
#
_entry.id   AF-A0A095AM99-F1
#
_cell.length_a   1.000
_cell.length_b   1.000
_cell.length_c   1.000
_cell.angle_alpha   90.00
_cell.angle_beta   90.00
_cell.angle_gamma   90.00
#
_symmetry.space_group_name_H-M   'P 1'
#
loop_
_entity.id
_entity.type
_entity.pdbx_description
1 polymer ?
#
loop_
_entity_poly.entity_id
_entity_poly.type
_entity_poly.pdbx_seq_one_letter_code
_entity_poly.pdbx_strand_id
1 'polypeptide(L)'
;MKSRRTIRHFYLSHESPITSIKIFQQFSGFDSASEEVIKDNENVSILKKDVNCLVCSAFEPTVVYCNIFKNNGFSVQNQLILPFSTDFDHVNCASVDDFNLDGKTEIILGTFGQRLLYYEWELNNTDPKNGQFILKFQRSLPGPVFCISPALDLIGEGPLSLAVLTSRGLHIFQHDTYCLIKEIHHRLDNHSPLILNL
;
A
#
# COMPACT_ATOMS: atom_id res chain seq x y z
N MET A 1 10.96 31.09 -7.08
CA MET A 1 9.97 29.99 -7.04
C MET A 1 10.33 28.98 -8.13
N LYS A 2 10.80 27.77 -7.78
CA LYS A 2 11.06 26.73 -8.79
C LYS A 2 9.72 26.29 -9.40
N SER A 3 9.60 26.39 -10.72
CA SER A 3 8.44 25.90 -11.46
C SER A 3 8.24 24.41 -11.18
N ARG A 4 7.04 24.01 -10.76
CA ARG A 4 6.70 22.59 -10.61
C ARG A 4 6.67 21.97 -12.00
N ARG A 5 7.67 21.15 -12.34
CA ARG A 5 7.72 20.42 -13.60
C ARG A 5 6.81 19.20 -13.49
N THR A 6 5.73 19.19 -14.25
CA THR A 6 4.91 17.99 -14.44
C THR A 6 5.72 16.96 -15.24
N ILE A 7 5.92 15.77 -14.67
CA ILE A 7 6.70 14.70 -15.30
C ILE A 7 5.85 13.93 -16.31
N ARG A 8 4.62 13.57 -15.93
CA ARG A 8 3.62 12.93 -16.80
C ARG A 8 2.21 13.30 -16.35
N HIS A 9 1.25 13.22 -17.26
CA HIS A 9 -0.17 13.41 -16.98
C HIS A 9 -0.96 12.22 -17.50
N PHE A 10 -1.84 11.68 -16.66
CA PHE A 10 -2.73 10.58 -16.99
C PHE A 10 -4.15 10.99 -16.64
N TYR A 11 -5.12 10.54 -17.43
CA TYR A 11 -6.53 10.81 -17.21
C TYR A 11 -7.25 9.50 -16.92
N LEU A 12 -8.16 9.55 -15.95
CA LEU A 12 -9.04 8.46 -15.59
C LEU A 12 -10.39 9.06 -15.16
N SER A 13 -11.47 8.45 -15.62
CA SER A 13 -12.83 8.79 -15.20
C SER A 13 -13.40 7.64 -14.39
N HIS A 14 -13.98 7.96 -13.25
CA HIS A 14 -14.78 7.07 -12.42
C HIS A 14 -16.22 7.58 -12.42
N GLU A 15 -17.20 6.68 -12.36
CA GLU A 15 -18.62 7.04 -12.34
C GLU A 15 -19.06 7.49 -10.93
N SER A 16 -18.22 7.25 -9.93
CA SER A 16 -18.46 7.52 -8.51
C SER A 16 -17.45 8.52 -7.93
N PRO A 17 -17.82 9.29 -6.88
CA PRO A 17 -16.89 10.14 -6.16
C PRO A 17 -15.69 9.37 -5.62
N ILE A 18 -14.48 9.84 -5.95
CA ILE A 18 -13.23 9.31 -5.42
C ILE A 18 -13.07 9.81 -3.98
N THR A 19 -12.94 8.87 -3.04
CA THR A 19 -12.82 9.16 -1.61
C THR A 19 -11.36 9.23 -1.15
N SER A 20 -10.48 8.43 -1.75
CA SER A 20 -9.06 8.39 -1.41
C SER A 20 -8.21 7.88 -2.57
N ILE A 21 -7.02 8.45 -2.75
CA ILE A 21 -6.00 7.98 -3.69
C ILE A 21 -4.69 7.77 -2.93
N LYS A 22 -4.02 6.64 -3.14
CA LYS A 22 -2.69 6.34 -2.60
C LYS A 22 -1.76 5.86 -3.70
N ILE A 23 -0.53 6.37 -3.67
CA ILE A 23 0.55 5.94 -4.57
C ILE A 23 1.57 5.20 -3.71
N PHE A 24 1.96 4.01 -4.13
CA PHE A 24 2.86 3.15 -3.37
C PHE A 24 3.69 2.24 -4.28
N GLN A 25 4.68 1.58 -3.69
CA GLN A 25 5.52 0.59 -4.37
C GLN A 25 5.24 -0.77 -3.76
N GLN A 26 5.03 -1.81 -4.59
CA GLN A 26 4.69 -3.14 -4.06
C GLN A 26 5.86 -3.82 -3.36
N PHE A 27 7.07 -3.60 -3.89
CA PHE A 27 8.29 -4.25 -3.43
C PHE A 27 9.36 -3.17 -3.21
N SER A 28 9.76 -2.99 -1.95
CA SER A 28 10.75 -1.99 -1.54
C SER A 28 12.20 -2.48 -1.58
N GLY A 29 12.47 -3.68 -2.11
CA GLY A 29 13.79 -4.33 -2.05
C GLY A 29 14.52 -4.50 -3.40
N PHE A 30 15.69 -3.86 -3.50
CA PHE A 30 16.93 -4.30 -4.17
C PHE A 30 16.98 -4.78 -5.64
N ASP A 31 15.92 -4.75 -6.43
CA ASP A 31 16.06 -4.98 -7.88
C ASP A 31 16.40 -3.68 -8.62
N SER A 32 17.71 -3.38 -8.71
CA SER A 32 18.31 -2.36 -9.59
C SER A 32 17.96 -2.54 -11.08
N ALA A 33 17.29 -3.66 -11.43
CA ALA A 33 16.77 -3.95 -12.76
C ALA A 33 15.45 -3.23 -13.09
N SER A 34 14.79 -2.61 -12.10
CA SER A 34 13.50 -1.92 -12.22
C SER A 34 13.63 -0.41 -12.47
N GLU A 35 14.82 0.09 -12.81
CA GLU A 35 15.07 1.51 -13.04
C GLU A 35 15.04 1.83 -14.55
N GLU A 36 14.21 2.78 -14.95
CA GLU A 36 14.27 3.37 -16.29
C GLU A 36 14.86 4.78 -16.22
N VAL A 37 15.98 4.96 -16.93
CA VAL A 37 16.66 6.25 -17.06
C VAL A 37 15.98 7.05 -18.16
N ILE A 38 15.19 8.05 -17.79
CA ILE A 38 14.70 9.05 -18.74
C ILE A 38 15.76 10.16 -18.83
N LYS A 39 16.27 10.39 -20.04
CA LYS A 39 17.16 11.51 -20.36
C LYS A 39 16.36 12.61 -21.03
N ASP A 40 16.06 13.67 -20.28
CA ASP A 40 15.55 14.92 -20.84
C ASP A 40 16.54 16.05 -20.52
N ASN A 41 17.20 16.59 -21.55
CA ASN A 41 18.01 17.82 -21.51
C ASN A 41 18.81 18.01 -20.20
N GLU A 42 19.91 17.24 -20.10
CA GLU A 42 20.93 17.27 -19.03
C GLU A 42 20.52 16.78 -17.64
N ASN A 43 19.25 16.41 -17.40
CA ASN A 43 18.82 15.83 -16.13
C ASN A 43 18.39 14.37 -16.29
N VAL A 44 19.05 13.47 -15.55
CA VAL A 44 18.70 12.05 -15.47
C VAL A 44 17.69 11.86 -14.34
N SER A 45 16.45 11.46 -14.67
CA SER A 45 15.46 11.04 -13.68
C SER A 45 15.28 9.53 -13.72
N ILE A 46 15.50 8.87 -12.59
CA ILE A 46 15.29 7.45 -12.40
C ILE A 46 13.82 7.24 -12.02
N LEU A 47 13.02 6.62 -12.91
CA LEU A 47 11.68 6.15 -12.55
C LEU A 47 11.77 4.70 -12.09
N LYS A 48 11.38 4.45 -10.83
CA LYS A 48 11.15 3.10 -10.34
C LYS A 48 9.90 2.53 -11.05
N LYS A 49 10.04 1.37 -11.69
CA LYS A 49 9.01 0.77 -12.56
C LYS A 49 7.76 0.28 -11.83
N ASP A 50 7.86 0.07 -10.52
CA ASP A 50 6.84 -0.64 -9.75
C ASP A 50 5.99 0.30 -8.88
N VAL A 51 5.49 1.37 -9.51
CA VAL A 51 4.58 2.31 -8.84
C VAL A 51 3.14 1.92 -9.13
N ASN A 52 2.40 1.68 -8.06
CA ASN A 52 0.99 1.35 -8.07
C ASN A 52 0.15 2.53 -7.57
N CYS A 53 -1.11 2.58 -8.00
CA CYS A 53 -2.08 3.59 -7.59
C CYS A 53 -3.34 2.90 -7.07
N LEU A 54 -3.62 3.03 -5.78
CA LEU A 54 -4.86 2.64 -5.15
C LEU A 54 -5.87 3.78 -5.29
N VAL A 55 -7.06 3.47 -5.81
CA VAL A 55 -8.18 4.39 -5.95
C VAL A 55 -9.38 3.83 -5.21
N CYS A 56 -9.80 4.54 -4.18
CA CYS A 56 -11.01 4.26 -3.41
C CYS A 56 -12.16 5.14 -3.93
N SER A 57 -13.32 4.53 -4.01
CA SER A 57 -14.52 5.14 -4.57
C SER A 57 -15.68 4.93 -3.60
N ALA A 58 -16.65 5.83 -3.61
CA ALA A 58 -17.80 5.72 -2.72
C ALA A 58 -18.71 4.54 -3.10
N PHE A 59 -19.04 4.39 -4.39
CA PHE A 59 -20.02 3.39 -4.85
C PHE A 59 -19.42 2.31 -5.76
N GLU A 60 -18.19 2.50 -6.21
CA GLU A 60 -17.47 1.49 -7.00
C GLU A 60 -16.54 0.67 -6.10
N PRO A 61 -16.21 -0.56 -6.51
CA PRO A 61 -15.15 -1.33 -5.88
C PRO A 61 -13.84 -0.53 -5.82
N THR A 62 -13.08 -0.73 -4.75
CA THR A 62 -11.74 -0.16 -4.64
C THR A 62 -10.80 -0.89 -5.59
N VAL A 63 -9.98 -0.14 -6.32
CA VAL A 63 -9.13 -0.68 -7.38
C VAL A 63 -7.68 -0.27 -7.20
N VAL A 64 -6.77 -1.17 -7.53
CA VAL A 64 -5.33 -0.93 -7.61
C VAL A 64 -4.92 -0.98 -9.07
N TYR A 65 -4.39 0.13 -9.58
CA TYR A 65 -3.75 0.17 -10.88
C TYR A 65 -2.26 -0.14 -10.73
N CYS A 66 -1.86 -1.28 -11.28
CA CYS A 66 -0.50 -1.77 -11.17
C CYS A 66 0.41 -1.13 -12.22
N ASN A 67 1.64 -0.80 -11.81
CA ASN A 67 2.73 -0.32 -12.67
C ASN A 67 2.29 0.80 -13.62
N ILE A 68 1.71 1.87 -13.06
CA ILE A 68 1.08 2.95 -13.83
C ILE A 68 2.02 3.57 -14.88
N PHE A 69 3.33 3.64 -14.58
CA PHE A 69 4.31 4.20 -15.50
C PHE A 69 4.69 3.24 -16.64
N LYS A 70 4.69 1.93 -16.38
CA LYS A 70 4.99 0.89 -17.37
C LYS A 70 3.82 0.68 -18.33
N ASN A 71 2.60 0.76 -17.81
CA ASN A 71 1.38 0.55 -18.57
C ASN A 71 0.84 1.85 -19.22
N ASN A 72 1.63 2.93 -19.19
CA ASN A 72 1.27 4.25 -19.73
C ASN A 72 -0.08 4.79 -19.22
N GLY A 73 -0.39 4.57 -17.94
CA GLY A 73 -1.54 5.14 -17.25
C GLY A 73 -2.46 4.10 -16.62
N PHE A 74 -3.75 4.41 -16.67
CA PHE A 74 -4.83 3.65 -16.05
C PHE A 74 -5.61 2.90 -17.13
N SER A 75 -5.67 1.58 -17.06
CA SER A 75 -6.36 0.71 -18.01
C SER A 75 -7.08 -0.41 -17.27
N VAL A 76 -8.06 -1.02 -17.91
CA VAL A 76 -8.73 -2.22 -17.38
C VAL A 76 -7.74 -3.40 -17.27
N GLN A 77 -6.71 -3.43 -18.12
CA GLN A 77 -5.72 -4.53 -18.14
C GLN A 77 -4.76 -4.52 -16.95
N ASN A 78 -4.51 -3.35 -16.34
CA ASN A 78 -3.64 -3.22 -15.17
C ASN A 78 -4.41 -2.93 -13.88
N GLN A 79 -5.74 -3.13 -13.91
CA GLN A 79 -6.62 -2.90 -12.78
C GLN A 79 -6.82 -4.21 -11.99
N LEU A 80 -6.58 -4.14 -10.68
CA LEU A 80 -6.93 -5.19 -9.73
C LEU A 80 -8.04 -4.69 -8.82
N ILE A 81 -9.14 -5.43 -8.71
CA ILE A 81 -10.25 -5.10 -7.83
C ILE A 81 -9.99 -5.71 -6.46
N LEU A 82 -10.09 -4.91 -5.39
CA LEU A 82 -9.97 -5.42 -4.03
C LEU A 82 -11.27 -6.15 -3.63
N PRO A 83 -11.19 -7.45 -3.30
CA PRO A 83 -12.38 -8.24 -3.00
C PRO A 83 -13.05 -7.74 -1.73
N PHE A 84 -14.38 -7.85 -1.66
CA PHE A 84 -15.22 -7.45 -0.52
C PHE A 84 -15.16 -5.95 -0.15
N SER A 85 -14.53 -5.10 -0.97
CA SER A 85 -14.42 -3.66 -0.70
C SER A 85 -15.76 -2.91 -0.73
N THR A 86 -16.78 -3.51 -1.35
CA THR A 86 -18.16 -2.97 -1.47
C THR A 86 -19.14 -3.53 -0.43
N ASP A 87 -18.70 -4.49 0.39
CA ASP A 87 -19.62 -5.27 1.23
C ASP A 87 -20.04 -4.53 2.50
N PHE A 88 -19.31 -3.46 2.86
CA PHE A 88 -19.43 -2.77 4.14
C PHE A 88 -19.65 -1.27 3.97
N ASP A 89 -20.64 -0.92 3.14
CA ASP A 89 -20.92 0.45 2.71
C ASP A 89 -19.76 0.99 1.86
N HIS A 90 -19.57 2.32 1.82
CA HIS A 90 -18.52 2.96 1.06
C HIS A 90 -17.18 3.03 1.78
N VAL A 91 -16.09 2.99 1.01
CA VAL A 91 -14.72 3.15 1.51
C VAL A 91 -14.43 4.63 1.70
N ASN A 92 -14.15 5.05 2.94
CA ASN A 92 -13.89 6.44 3.30
C ASN A 92 -12.42 6.81 3.17
N CYS A 93 -11.55 5.90 3.57
CA CYS A 93 -10.12 6.15 3.65
C CYS A 93 -9.35 4.84 3.44
N ALA A 94 -8.08 4.99 3.08
CA ALA A 94 -7.16 3.88 2.97
C ALA A 94 -5.80 4.26 3.54
N SER A 95 -5.02 3.26 3.92
CA SER A 95 -3.60 3.37 4.21
C SER A 95 -2.86 2.22 3.54
N VAL A 96 -1.62 2.49 3.17
CA VAL A 96 -0.80 1.57 2.38
C VAL A 96 0.63 1.64 2.94
N ASP A 97 1.10 0.54 3.51
CA ASP A 97 2.40 0.45 4.19
C ASP A 97 2.80 -1.01 4.43
N ASP A 98 4.04 -1.25 4.88
CA ASP A 98 4.51 -2.54 5.41
C ASP A 98 4.05 -2.67 6.88
N PHE A 99 2.82 -3.14 7.07
CA PHE A 99 2.19 -3.25 8.39
C PHE A 99 2.59 -4.53 9.11
N ASN A 100 2.90 -5.62 8.43
CA ASN A 100 3.32 -6.87 9.06
C ASN A 100 4.84 -6.99 9.24
N LEU A 101 5.60 -6.02 8.72
CA LEU A 101 7.06 -5.99 8.74
C LEU A 101 7.65 -7.18 7.97
N ASP A 102 7.06 -7.58 6.85
CA ASP A 102 7.61 -8.61 5.95
C ASP A 102 8.33 -8.01 4.72
N GLY A 103 8.29 -6.68 4.56
CA GLY A 103 8.92 -5.93 3.48
C GLY A 103 8.08 -5.81 2.20
N LYS A 104 6.88 -6.40 2.19
CA LYS A 104 5.85 -6.15 1.17
C LYS A 104 4.92 -5.06 1.69
N THR A 105 4.13 -4.54 0.76
CA THR A 105 3.17 -3.50 1.09
C THR A 105 1.76 -4.07 1.15
N GLU A 106 1.10 -3.80 2.26
CA GLU A 106 -0.29 -4.14 2.53
C GLU A 106 -1.21 -2.94 2.36
N ILE A 107 -2.49 -3.24 2.18
CA ILE A 107 -3.54 -2.22 2.03
C ILE A 107 -4.54 -2.39 3.16
N ILE A 108 -4.86 -1.28 3.82
CA ILE A 108 -5.92 -1.21 4.82
C ILE A 108 -6.98 -0.23 4.35
N LEU A 109 -8.22 -0.69 4.26
CA LEU A 109 -9.37 0.15 3.95
C LEU A 109 -10.20 0.39 5.21
N GLY A 110 -10.69 1.62 5.37
CA GLY A 110 -11.64 2.02 6.39
C GLY A 110 -12.97 2.39 5.75
N THR A 111 -14.05 1.75 6.20
CA THR A 111 -15.38 1.97 5.62
C THR A 111 -16.28 2.79 6.53
N PHE A 112 -17.30 3.42 5.94
CA PHE A 112 -18.37 4.06 6.70
C PHE A 112 -19.18 3.03 7.50
N GLY A 113 -19.33 1.81 6.96
CA GLY A 113 -19.93 0.64 7.61
C GLY A 113 -19.13 0.05 8.78
N GLN A 114 -18.22 0.83 9.37
CA GLN A 114 -17.49 0.51 10.62
C GLN A 114 -16.57 -0.71 10.49
N ARG A 115 -15.99 -0.92 9.30
CA ARG A 115 -15.03 -1.99 9.06
C ARG A 115 -13.65 -1.47 8.75
N LEU A 116 -12.65 -2.20 9.25
CA LEU A 116 -11.31 -2.25 8.67
C LEU A 116 -11.18 -3.51 7.85
N LEU A 117 -10.66 -3.38 6.64
CA LEU A 117 -10.35 -4.48 5.73
C LEU A 117 -8.85 -4.47 5.47
N TYR A 118 -8.17 -5.57 5.75
CA TYR A 118 -6.73 -5.70 5.64
C TYR A 118 -6.38 -6.71 4.54
N TYR A 119 -5.59 -6.24 3.57
CA TYR A 119 -5.23 -6.97 2.37
C TYR A 119 -3.73 -7.20 2.30
N GLU A 120 -3.35 -8.43 1.96
CA GLU A 120 -1.95 -8.80 1.69
C GLU A 120 -1.80 -9.20 0.23
N TRP A 121 -0.59 -8.99 -0.29
CA TRP A 121 -0.22 -9.43 -1.62
C TRP A 121 0.15 -10.92 -1.63
N GLU A 122 -0.58 -11.71 -2.42
CA GLU A 122 -0.29 -13.12 -2.63
C GLU A 122 0.12 -13.37 -4.09
N LEU A 123 1.22 -14.10 -4.28
CA LEU A 123 1.70 -14.50 -5.60
C LEU A 123 0.81 -15.62 -6.15
N ASN A 124 0.47 -15.55 -7.44
CA ASN A 124 -0.23 -16.66 -8.07
C ASN A 124 0.75 -17.81 -8.31
N ASN A 125 0.35 -19.02 -7.90
CA ASN A 125 1.15 -20.24 -8.05
C ASN A 125 1.55 -20.56 -9.50
N THR A 126 0.84 -19.99 -10.48
CA THR A 126 1.05 -20.26 -11.91
C THR A 126 2.02 -19.28 -12.58
N ASP A 127 2.24 -18.09 -12.03
CA ASP A 127 3.13 -17.09 -12.62
C ASP A 127 3.73 -16.20 -11.50
N PRO A 128 5.01 -16.37 -11.15
CA PRO A 128 5.65 -15.70 -10.00
C PRO A 128 5.82 -14.19 -10.17
N LYS A 129 5.37 -13.62 -11.30
CA LYS A 129 5.34 -12.16 -11.57
C LYS A 129 3.95 -11.55 -11.45
N ASN A 130 2.90 -12.39 -11.35
CA ASN A 130 1.52 -11.96 -11.25
C ASN A 130 0.97 -12.40 -9.90
N GLY A 131 0.46 -11.44 -9.12
CA GLY A 131 -0.18 -11.70 -7.85
C GLY A 131 -1.46 -10.89 -7.72
N GLN A 132 -2.11 -11.02 -6.58
CA GLN A 132 -3.33 -10.31 -6.27
C GLN A 132 -3.40 -9.96 -4.79
N PHE A 133 -4.15 -8.92 -4.49
CA PHE A 133 -4.49 -8.59 -3.11
C PHE A 133 -5.64 -9.46 -2.64
N ILE A 134 -5.44 -10.14 -1.52
CA ILE A 134 -6.47 -10.95 -0.88
C ILE A 134 -6.81 -10.40 0.49
N LEU A 135 -8.10 -10.43 0.84
CA LEU A 135 -8.56 -10.04 2.16
C LEU A 135 -8.08 -11.09 3.18
N LYS A 136 -7.14 -10.73 4.05
CA LYS A 136 -6.64 -11.63 5.10
C LYS A 136 -7.41 -11.50 6.40
N PHE A 137 -7.84 -10.27 6.71
CA PHE A 137 -8.56 -10.01 7.95
C PHE A 137 -9.53 -8.84 7.80
N GLN A 138 -10.60 -8.90 8.59
CA GLN A 138 -11.54 -7.79 8.76
C GLN A 138 -11.85 -7.56 10.23
N ARG A 139 -12.04 -6.30 10.62
CA ARG A 139 -12.36 -5.92 12.00
C ARG A 139 -13.56 -4.99 12.06
N SER A 140 -14.47 -5.26 12.98
CA SER A 140 -15.50 -4.29 13.37
C SER A 140 -14.92 -3.22 14.28
N LEU A 141 -15.28 -1.97 14.03
CA LEU A 141 -14.97 -0.83 14.88
C LEU A 141 -16.25 -0.25 15.50
N PRO A 142 -16.14 0.56 16.57
CA PRO A 142 -17.31 1.12 17.25
C PRO A 142 -17.99 2.28 16.51
N GLY A 143 -17.51 2.66 15.31
CA GLY A 143 -18.13 3.68 14.48
C GLY A 143 -17.46 3.81 13.11
N PRO A 144 -18.02 4.64 12.20
CA PRO A 144 -17.45 4.91 10.88
C PRO A 144 -15.98 5.28 10.94
N VAL A 145 -15.17 4.73 10.04
CA VAL A 145 -13.73 5.02 9.93
C VAL A 145 -13.53 6.27 9.09
N PHE A 146 -12.82 7.26 9.63
CA PHE A 146 -12.57 8.54 8.95
C PHE A 146 -11.15 8.66 8.42
N CYS A 147 -10.18 8.12 9.16
CA CYS A 147 -8.78 8.20 8.78
C CYS A 147 -8.00 7.01 9.33
N ILE A 148 -7.01 6.58 8.57
CA ILE A 148 -6.05 5.55 8.94
C ILE A 148 -4.67 6.15 8.69
N SER A 149 -3.79 6.10 9.69
CA SER A 149 -2.42 6.58 9.53
C SER A 149 -1.59 5.61 8.69
N PRO A 150 -0.46 6.06 8.11
CA PRO A 150 0.66 5.17 7.78
C PRO A 150 1.15 4.42 9.04
N ALA A 151 2.07 3.47 8.86
CA ALA A 151 2.74 2.83 9.97
C ALA A 151 3.63 3.87 10.70
N LEU A 152 3.40 4.08 12.00
CA LEU A 152 4.04 5.13 12.78
C LEU A 152 4.58 4.60 14.10
N ASP A 153 5.80 4.96 14.48
CA ASP A 153 6.29 4.77 15.84
C ASP A 153 5.65 5.83 16.77
N LEU A 154 4.48 5.51 17.30
CA LEU A 154 3.69 6.43 18.13
C LEU A 154 4.24 6.60 19.54
N ILE A 155 5.05 5.64 20.01
CA ILE A 155 5.52 5.58 21.41
C ILE A 155 7.02 5.85 21.51
N GLY A 156 7.76 5.77 20.40
CA GLY A 156 9.20 6.02 20.35
C GLY A 156 10.05 4.81 20.73
N GLU A 157 9.47 3.61 20.65
CA GLU A 157 10.12 2.35 21.05
C GLU A 157 10.66 1.57 19.84
N GLY A 158 10.36 2.02 18.61
CA GLY A 158 10.72 1.37 17.35
C GLY A 158 9.58 0.67 16.63
N PRO A 159 8.81 -0.25 17.27
CA PRO A 159 7.71 -0.94 16.60
C PRO A 159 6.64 0.01 16.09
N LEU A 160 6.37 -0.06 14.80
CA LEU A 160 5.36 0.78 14.16
C LEU A 160 3.96 0.36 14.60
N SER A 161 3.09 1.32 14.84
CA SER A 161 1.70 1.12 15.23
C SER A 161 0.76 1.75 14.21
N LEU A 162 -0.45 1.22 14.12
CA LEU A 162 -1.51 1.72 13.25
C LEU A 162 -2.50 2.56 14.08
N ALA A 163 -2.66 3.83 13.73
CA ALA A 163 -3.68 4.69 14.32
C ALA A 163 -4.91 4.79 13.40
N VAL A 164 -6.09 4.54 13.96
CA VAL A 164 -7.36 4.57 13.26
C VAL A 164 -8.33 5.52 13.95
N LEU A 165 -8.72 6.58 13.25
CA LEU A 165 -9.70 7.54 13.74
C LEU A 165 -11.10 7.11 13.31
N THR A 166 -11.98 6.98 14.29
CA THR A 166 -13.41 6.72 14.09
C THR A 166 -14.25 7.85 14.67
N SER A 167 -15.54 7.87 14.35
CA SER A 167 -16.50 8.77 15.01
C SER A 167 -16.59 8.60 16.53
N ARG A 168 -16.10 7.49 17.11
CA ARG A 168 -16.11 7.23 18.55
C ARG A 168 -14.76 7.45 19.24
N GLY A 169 -13.73 7.82 18.50
CA GLY A 169 -12.40 8.08 19.04
C GLY A 169 -11.27 7.52 18.20
N LEU A 170 -10.05 7.69 18.72
CA LEU A 170 -8.81 7.20 18.15
C LEU A 170 -8.47 5.82 18.72
N HIS A 171 -8.22 4.86 17.83
CA HIS A 171 -7.84 3.49 18.17
C HIS A 171 -6.40 3.25 17.73
N ILE A 172 -5.57 2.72 18.63
CA ILE A 172 -4.17 2.38 18.34
C ILE A 172 -4.07 0.86 18.30
N PHE A 173 -3.57 0.32 17.19
CA PHE A 173 -3.28 -1.10 17.00
C PHE A 173 -1.78 -1.29 17.02
N GLN A 174 -1.32 -2.21 17.87
CA GLN A 174 0.06 -2.59 18.02
C GLN A 174 0.24 -4.04 17.57
N HIS A 175 1.46 -4.37 17.15
CA HIS A 175 1.81 -5.75 16.85
C HIS A 175 1.68 -6.64 18.07
N ASP A 176 1.28 -7.88 17.83
CA ASP A 176 1.49 -8.93 18.80
C ASP A 176 3.00 -9.15 18.99
N THR A 177 3.44 -9.13 20.26
CA THR A 177 4.87 -9.21 20.62
C THR A 177 5.52 -10.50 20.12
N TYR A 178 4.80 -11.62 20.12
CA TYR A 178 5.34 -12.90 19.67
C TYR A 178 5.56 -12.89 18.15
N CYS A 179 4.59 -12.39 17.38
CA CYS A 179 4.73 -12.23 15.93
C CYS A 179 5.88 -11.30 15.56
N LEU A 180 6.01 -10.17 16.26
CA LEU A 180 7.08 -9.21 16.05
C LEU A 180 8.47 -9.83 16.28
N ILE A 181 8.65 -10.51 17.42
CA ILE A 181 9.92 -11.18 17.77
C ILE A 181 10.29 -12.23 16.71
N LYS A 182 9.30 -13.02 16.26
CA LYS A 182 9.51 -14.02 15.22
C LYS A 182 10.03 -13.40 13.91
N GLU A 183 9.44 -12.30 13.49
CA GLU A 183 9.86 -11.61 12.25
C GLU A 183 11.23 -10.96 12.39
N ILE A 184 11.52 -10.36 13.54
CA ILE A 184 12.87 -9.83 13.85
C ILE A 184 13.92 -10.94 13.79
N HIS A 185 13.65 -12.10 14.41
CA HIS A 185 14.55 -13.26 14.33
C HIS A 185 14.73 -13.73 12.89
N HIS A 186 13.63 -13.86 12.13
CA HIS A 186 13.69 -14.26 10.73
C HIS A 186 14.58 -13.33 9.91
N ARG A 187 14.44 -12.01 10.10
CA ARG A 187 15.28 -11.01 9.43
C ARG A 187 16.74 -11.09 9.87
N LEU A 188 17.03 -11.25 11.16
CA LEU A 188 18.40 -11.37 11.67
C LEU A 188 19.10 -12.62 11.14
N ASP A 189 18.41 -13.76 11.17
CA ASP A 189 18.94 -15.04 10.69
C ASP A 189 19.21 -15.00 9.17
N ASN A 190 18.35 -14.31 8.41
CA ASN A 190 18.54 -14.09 6.98
C ASN A 190 19.58 -13.00 6.65
N HIS A 191 20.00 -12.17 7.63
CA HIS A 191 20.89 -11.01 7.40
C HIS A 191 22.25 -11.04 8.13
N SER A 192 22.72 -12.14 8.71
CA SER A 192 24.08 -12.21 9.28
C SER A 192 25.09 -13.03 8.43
N PRO A 193 26.31 -12.52 8.11
CA PRO A 193 26.67 -11.16 7.68
C PRO A 193 27.50 -11.15 6.37
N LEU A 194 27.32 -10.13 5.52
CA LEU A 194 28.32 -9.70 4.52
C LEU A 194 29.43 -8.81 5.12
N ILE A 195 29.62 -8.84 6.45
CA ILE A 195 30.63 -8.03 7.15
C ILE A 195 31.41 -8.94 8.10
N LEU A 196 32.41 -9.64 7.54
CA LEU A 196 33.61 -10.08 8.25
C LEU A 196 34.73 -10.34 7.22
N ASN A 197 35.13 -9.29 6.50
CA ASN A 197 36.40 -9.23 5.78
C ASN A 197 36.93 -7.79 5.89
N LEU A 198 37.46 -7.48 7.07
CA LEU A 198 38.43 -6.41 7.30
C LEU A 198 39.64 -7.04 7.98
#